data_AF-A0A8J5NY65-F1
#
_entry.id   AF-A0A8J5NY65-F1
#
_cell.length_a   1.000
_cell.length_b   1.000
_cell.length_c   1.000
_cell.angle_alpha   90.00
_cell.angle_beta   90.00
_cell.angle_gamma   90.00
#
_symmetry.space_group_name_H-M   'P 1'
#
loop_
_entity.id
_entity.type
_entity.pdbx_description
1 polymer ?
#
loop_
_entity_poly.entity_id
_entity_poly.type
_entity_poly.pdbx_seq_one_letter_code
_entity_poly.pdbx_strand_id
1 'polypeptide(L)'
;MKPEKWGLLSDEIDFHVNLAEIEEMKWNIEALHVHIVMKKDAGKLAADGKPRGDVMASFPRARTMRRFLFFCRERGIKLDKRDP
;
A
#
# COMPACT_ATOMS: atom_id res chain seq x y z
N MET A 1 24.08 -25.03 3.79
CA MET A 1 22.98 -24.04 3.80
C MET A 1 22.24 -24.19 2.49
N LYS A 2 20.94 -24.54 2.50
CA LYS A 2 20.16 -24.62 1.25
C LYS A 2 19.76 -23.20 0.86
N PRO A 3 19.91 -22.77 -0.42
CA PRO A 3 19.49 -21.46 -0.84
C PRO A 3 17.97 -21.32 -0.68
N GLU A 4 17.53 -20.15 -0.25
CA GLU A 4 16.11 -19.82 -0.16
C GLU A 4 15.50 -19.92 -1.57
N LYS A 5 14.46 -20.74 -1.70
CA LYS A 5 13.78 -20.93 -2.97
C LYS A 5 12.70 -19.87 -3.10
N TRP A 6 12.90 -18.94 -4.05
CA TRP A 6 11.87 -18.02 -4.49
C TRP A 6 10.73 -18.84 -5.10
N GLY A 7 9.55 -18.78 -4.48
CA GLY A 7 8.33 -19.45 -4.94
C GLY A 7 7.18 -18.45 -5.04
N LEU A 8 6.12 -18.84 -5.73
CA LEU A 8 4.85 -18.12 -5.64
C LEU A 8 4.32 -18.32 -4.21
N LEU A 9 4.18 -17.23 -3.44
CA LEU A 9 3.47 -17.31 -2.18
C LEU A 9 1.98 -17.52 -2.52
N SER A 10 1.49 -18.74 -2.30
CA SER A 10 0.14 -19.17 -2.67
C SER A 10 -0.94 -18.61 -1.76
N ASP A 11 -0.57 -18.31 -0.52
CA ASP A 11 -1.50 -17.80 0.47
C ASP A 11 -1.58 -16.28 0.33
N GLU A 12 -2.80 -15.76 0.26
CA GLU A 12 -3.06 -14.33 0.18
C GLU A 12 -2.43 -13.64 1.39
N ILE A 13 -1.44 -12.77 1.14
CA ILE A 13 -0.84 -11.97 2.21
C ILE A 13 -1.89 -10.92 2.58
N ASP A 14 -2.52 -11.10 3.73
CA ASP A 14 -3.23 -10.00 4.36
C ASP A 14 -2.19 -9.02 4.93
N PHE A 15 -1.96 -7.92 4.22
CA PHE A 15 -1.11 -6.83 4.70
C PHE A 15 -1.72 -6.07 5.89
N HIS A 16 -2.95 -6.42 6.30
CA HIS A 16 -3.74 -5.79 7.34
C HIS A 16 -3.86 -4.27 7.11
N VAL A 17 -4.04 -3.87 5.85
CA VAL A 17 -4.18 -2.46 5.46
C VAL A 17 -5.66 -2.09 5.50
N ASN A 18 -6.09 -1.51 6.61
CA ASN A 18 -7.45 -1.02 6.74
C ASN A 18 -7.58 0.38 6.10
N LEU A 19 -8.55 0.55 5.21
CA LEU A 19 -8.78 1.82 4.52
C LEU A 19 -9.09 2.98 5.48
N ALA A 20 -9.71 2.71 6.63
CA ALA A 20 -9.99 3.72 7.65
C ALA A 20 -8.73 4.29 8.31
N GLU A 21 -7.64 3.53 8.27
CA GLU A 21 -6.34 3.86 8.86
C GLU A 21 -5.41 4.57 7.86
N ILE A 22 -5.81 4.68 6.59
CA ILE A 22 -5.03 5.39 5.57
C ILE A 22 -5.23 6.90 5.77
N GLU A 23 -4.12 7.63 5.84
CA GLU A 23 -4.09 9.09 5.88
C GLU A 23 -4.09 9.68 4.48
N GLU A 24 -3.19 9.19 3.62
CA GLU A 24 -2.97 9.71 2.27
C GLU A 24 -2.37 8.63 1.36
N MET A 25 -2.73 8.68 0.08
CA MET A 25 -2.16 7.86 -0.97
C MET A 25 -1.29 8.72 -1.89
N LYS A 26 0.02 8.55 -1.79
CA LYS A 26 0.98 9.15 -2.71
C LYS A 26 1.20 8.23 -3.90
N TRP A 27 1.19 8.76 -5.12
CA TRP A 27 1.27 7.91 -6.30
C TRP A 27 2.04 8.55 -7.45
N ASN A 28 2.74 7.71 -8.21
CA ASN A 28 3.40 8.09 -9.46
C ASN A 28 3.12 7.03 -10.54
N ILE A 29 2.41 7.43 -11.60
CA ILE A 29 1.99 6.53 -12.67
C ILE A 29 3.13 6.10 -13.61
N GLU A 30 4.18 6.91 -13.72
CA GLU A 30 5.37 6.59 -14.52
C GLU A 30 6.22 5.56 -13.79
N ALA A 31 6.37 5.73 -12.49
CA ALA A 31 7.05 4.76 -11.63
C ALA A 31 6.22 3.50 -11.37
N LEU A 32 4.90 3.53 -11.60
CA LEU A 32 3.96 2.46 -11.22
C LEU A 32 3.97 2.09 -9.73
N HIS A 33 4.27 3.08 -8.87
CA HIS A 33 4.33 2.89 -7.42
C HIS A 33 3.27 3.73 -6.71
N VAL A 34 2.77 3.16 -5.62
CA VAL A 34 2.01 3.90 -4.61
C VAL A 34 2.69 3.78 -3.26
N HIS A 35 2.61 4.86 -2.51
CA HIS A 35 3.03 4.97 -1.12
C HIS A 35 1.79 5.31 -0.29
N ILE A 36 1.34 4.32 0.49
CA ILE A 36 0.20 4.38 1.39
C ILE A 36 0.72 4.91 2.72
N VAL A 37 0.38 6.17 3.03
CA VAL A 37 0.72 6.78 4.31
C VAL A 37 -0.33 6.37 5.32
N MET A 38 0.10 5.68 6.37
CA MET A 38 -0.79 5.22 7.44
C MET A 38 -0.89 6.31 8.51
N LYS A 39 -2.08 6.48 9.09
CA LYS A 39 -2.28 7.39 10.23
C LYS A 39 -1.46 6.88 11.42
N LYS A 40 -0.67 7.77 12.02
CA LYS A 40 0.19 7.43 13.17
C LYS A 40 -0.59 6.98 14.41
N ASP A 41 -1.83 7.45 14.53
CA ASP A 41 -2.68 7.22 15.71
C ASP A 41 -3.81 6.23 15.44
N ALA A 42 -3.88 5.63 14.25
CA ALA A 42 -4.96 4.74 13.89
C ALA A 42 -4.61 3.27 14.15
N GLY A 43 -5.45 2.61 14.96
CA GLY A 43 -5.51 1.17 15.02
C GLY A 43 -4.57 0.49 16.00
N LYS A 44 -4.58 -0.85 15.95
CA LYS A 44 -3.76 -1.72 16.79
C LYS A 44 -2.29 -1.49 16.48
N LEU A 45 -1.48 -1.33 17.52
CA LEU A 45 -0.02 -1.38 17.42
C LEU A 45 0.39 -2.68 16.73
N ALA A 46 1.45 -2.61 15.92
CA ALA A 46 2.07 -3.81 15.40
C ALA A 46 2.61 -4.69 16.56
N ALA A 47 3.02 -5.92 16.26
CA ALA A 47 3.50 -6.86 17.27
C ALA A 47 4.70 -6.33 18.09
N ASP A 48 5.41 -5.31 17.58
CA ASP A 48 6.52 -4.61 18.24
C ASP A 48 6.10 -3.41 19.09
N GLY A 49 4.79 -3.15 19.24
CA GLY A 49 4.25 -2.05 20.02
C GLY A 49 4.40 -0.67 19.37
N LYS A 50 4.78 -0.60 18.09
CA LYS A 50 4.91 0.66 17.34
C LYS A 50 3.69 0.91 16.43
N PRO A 51 3.44 2.18 16.05
CA PRO A 51 2.49 2.49 14.99
C PRO A 51 2.83 1.72 13.72
N ARG A 52 1.79 1.33 12.97
CA ARG A 52 1.98 0.67 11.68
C ARG A 52 2.76 1.60 10.76
N GLY A 53 3.82 1.09 10.16
CA GLY A 53 4.58 1.82 9.15
C GLY A 53 3.77 2.00 7.86
N ASP A 54 4.26 2.91 7.02
CA ASP A 54 3.73 3.10 5.68
C ASP A 54 3.89 1.84 4.81
N VAL A 55 3.00 1.68 3.85
CA VAL A 55 3.02 0.57 2.89
C VAL A 55 3.40 1.09 1.51
N MET A 56 4.31 0.40 0.83
CA MET A 56 4.61 0.63 -0.58
C MET A 56 4.10 -0.53 -1.41
N ALA A 57 3.45 -0.22 -2.53
CA ALA A 57 3.01 -1.22 -3.49
C ALA A 57 3.40 -0.82 -4.91
N SER A 58 3.86 -1.80 -5.68
CA SER A 58 4.18 -1.67 -7.09
C SER A 58 3.10 -2.33 -7.93
N PHE A 59 2.76 -1.72 -9.07
CA PHE A 59 1.77 -2.24 -9.99
C PHE A 59 2.44 -2.71 -11.28
N PRO A 60 2.08 -3.88 -11.82
CA PRO A 60 2.65 -4.36 -13.07
C PRO A 60 2.15 -3.58 -14.29
N ARG A 61 1.04 -2.84 -14.16
CA ARG A 61 0.38 -2.14 -15.27
C ARG A 61 -0.27 -0.83 -14.82
N ALA A 62 -0.09 0.23 -15.61
CA ALA A 62 -0.72 1.54 -15.38
C ALA A 62 -2.25 1.45 -15.30
N ARG A 63 -2.89 0.59 -16.10
CA ARG A 63 -4.35 0.39 -16.06
C ARG A 63 -4.83 -0.12 -14.69
N THR A 64 -4.10 -1.06 -14.09
CA THR A 64 -4.44 -1.62 -12.77
C THR A 64 -4.27 -0.57 -11.70
N MET A 65 -3.17 0.18 -11.74
CA MET A 65 -2.92 1.28 -10.81
C MET A 65 -4.01 2.35 -10.90
N ARG A 66 -4.42 2.78 -12.10
CA ARG A 66 -5.52 3.76 -12.27
C ARG A 66 -6.85 3.27 -11.68
N ARG A 67 -7.17 1.98 -11.84
CA ARG A 67 -8.38 1.38 -11.24
C ARG A 67 -8.30 1.41 -9.72
N PHE A 68 -7.14 1.09 -9.16
CA PHE A 68 -6.91 1.16 -7.72
C PHE A 68 -7.03 2.59 -7.19
N LEU A 69 -6.42 3.58 -7.84
CA LEU A 69 -6.55 4.99 -7.46
C LEU A 69 -7.99 5.47 -7.54
N PHE A 70 -8.73 5.07 -8.59
CA PHE A 70 -10.15 5.38 -8.72
C PHE A 70 -10.96 4.80 -7.55
N PHE A 71 -10.72 3.53 -7.19
CA PHE A 71 -11.33 2.89 -6.03
C PHE A 71 -11.02 3.64 -4.72
N CYS A 72 -9.78 4.07 -4.51
CA CYS A 72 -9.41 4.85 -3.33
C CYS A 72 -10.11 6.22 -3.30
N ARG A 73 -10.23 6.88 -4.46
CA ARG A 73 -10.94 8.16 -4.60
C ARG A 73 -12.42 8.03 -4.24
N GLU A 74 -13.09 7.00 -4.72
CA GLU A 74 -14.51 6.74 -4.42
C GLU A 74 -14.78 6.53 -2.92
N ARG A 75 -13.76 6.08 -2.18
CA ARG A 75 -13.81 5.88 -0.73
C ARG A 75 -13.33 7.08 0.08
N GLY A 76 -13.11 8.23 -0.57
CA GLY A 76 -12.72 9.48 0.09
C GLY A 76 -11.27 9.51 0.57
N ILE A 77 -10.42 8.59 0.09
CA ILE A 77 -8.99 8.61 0.43
C ILE A 77 -8.33 9.77 -0.32
N LYS A 78 -7.55 10.57 0.39
CA LYS A 78 -6.78 11.66 -0.19
C LYS A 78 -5.72 11.11 -1.14
N LEU A 79 -5.70 11.58 -2.39
CA LEU A 79 -4.73 11.18 -3.39
C LEU A 79 -3.77 12.33 -3.69
N ASP A 80 -2.48 12.09 -3.52
CA ASP A 80 -1.40 13.04 -3.80
C ASP A 80 -0.53 12.52 -4.96
N LYS A 81 -0.56 13.23 -6.09
CA LYS A 81 0.25 12.87 -7.25
C LYS A 81 1.68 13.36 -6.99
N ARG A 82 2.63 12.43 -7.00
CA ARG A 82 4.06 12.72 -6.91
C ARG A 82 4.65 12.97 -8.29
N ASP A 83 5.55 13.93 -8.37
CA ASP A 83 6.42 14.12 -9.53
C ASP A 83 7.42 12.95 -9.69
N PRO A 84 7.99 12.76 -10.89
CA PRO A 84 9.00 11.74 -11.18
C PRO A 84 10.21 11.75 -10.24
#